data_AF-A0A947GK18-F1
#
_entry.id   AF-A0A947GK18-F1
#
_cell.length_a   1.000
_cell.length_b   1.000
_cell.length_c   1.000
_cell.angle_alpha   90.00
_cell.angle_beta   90.00
_cell.angle_gamma   90.00
#
_symmetry.space_group_name_H-M   'P 1'
#
loop_
_entity.id
_entity.type
_entity.pdbx_description
1 polymer ?
#
loop_
_entity_poly.entity_id
_entity_poly.type
_entity_poly.pdbx_seq_one_letter_code
_entity_poly.pdbx_strand_id
1 'polypeptide(L)'
;MGNYKIKVNIEIVESEEGVNESPQEVGEGVFEFNISGAAAESIDACEQALLSTNYPALRSALAHHLETISKKSSKPRHKRGFGS
;
A
#
# COMPACT_ATOMS: atom_id res chain seq x y z
N MET A 1 -13.66 13.15 14.90
CA MET A 1 -12.80 12.35 13.99
C MET A 1 -13.55 12.26 12.67
N GLY A 2 -12.86 12.42 11.54
CA GLY A 2 -13.49 12.31 10.22
C GLY A 2 -13.71 10.85 9.83
N ASN A 3 -14.64 10.60 8.93
CA ASN A 3 -14.83 9.28 8.33
C ASN A 3 -13.80 9.07 7.21
N TYR A 4 -13.38 7.82 7.01
CA TYR A 4 -12.45 7.42 5.94
C TYR A 4 -13.13 6.39 5.04
N LYS A 5 -12.86 6.46 3.73
CA LYS A 5 -13.30 5.48 2.73
C LYS A 5 -12.08 4.77 2.17
N ILE A 6 -12.08 3.44 2.20
CA ILE A 6 -11.02 2.60 1.62
C ILE A 6 -11.60 1.95 0.37
N LYS A 7 -10.91 2.07 -0.77
CA LYS A 7 -11.29 1.48 -2.06
C LYS A 7 -10.06 0.79 -2.65
N VAL A 8 -10.23 -0.42 -3.18
CA VAL A 8 -9.20 -1.15 -3.92
C VAL A 8 -9.59 -1.17 -5.40
N ASN A 9 -8.63 -0.89 -6.27
CA ASN A 9 -8.73 -1.06 -7.71
C ASN A 9 -7.56 -1.96 -8.13
N ILE A 10 -7.83 -2.99 -8.92
CA ILE A 10 -6.81 -3.93 -9.38
C ILE A 10 -6.61 -3.74 -10.88
N GLU A 11 -5.36 -3.70 -11.31
CA GLU A 11 -4.96 -3.52 -12.70
C GLU A 11 -3.85 -4.51 -13.03
N ILE A 12 -3.93 -5.13 -14.21
CA ILE A 12 -2.91 -6.02 -14.78
C ILE A 12 -2.68 -5.49 -16.20
N VAL A 13 -1.44 -5.09 -16.49
CA VAL A 13 -1.05 -4.49 -17.77
C VAL A 13 0.08 -5.30 -18.41
N GLU A 14 0.20 -5.20 -19.74
CA GLU A 14 1.38 -5.72 -20.44
C GLU A 14 2.62 -4.92 -20.04
N SER A 15 3.75 -5.61 -19.91
CA SER A 15 5.05 -5.02 -19.58
C SER A 15 6.13 -5.61 -20.46
N GLU A 16 7.08 -4.77 -20.88
CA GLU A 16 8.28 -5.20 -21.62
C GLU A 16 9.43 -5.59 -20.68
N GLU A 17 9.23 -5.48 -19.37
CA GLU A 17 10.23 -5.77 -18.35
C GLU A 17 10.38 -7.26 -18.09
N GLY A 18 11.55 -7.64 -17.55
CA GLY A 18 11.81 -9.02 -17.13
C GLY A 18 10.87 -9.46 -16.00
N VAL A 19 10.62 -10.77 -15.93
CA VAL A 19 9.88 -11.36 -14.81
C VAL A 19 10.70 -11.30 -13.54
N ASN A 20 10.03 -11.04 -12.42
CA ASN A 20 10.66 -11.03 -11.10
C ASN A 20 10.34 -12.34 -10.37
N GLU A 21 11.16 -12.72 -9.40
CA GLU A 21 10.87 -13.86 -8.52
C GLU A 21 9.91 -13.48 -7.37
N SER A 22 9.86 -12.20 -7.02
CA SER A 22 9.03 -11.66 -5.95
C SER A 22 8.67 -10.18 -6.19
N PRO A 23 7.60 -9.69 -5.55
CA PRO A 23 7.22 -8.27 -5.62
C PRO A 23 8.35 -7.35 -5.18
N GLN A 24 8.54 -6.25 -5.90
CA GLN A 24 9.56 -5.25 -5.64
C GLN A 24 8.90 -3.95 -5.16
N GLU A 25 9.50 -3.29 -4.16
CA GLU A 25 9.07 -1.96 -3.74
C GLU A 25 9.62 -0.91 -4.71
N VAL A 26 8.72 -0.17 -5.36
CA VAL A 26 9.07 0.88 -6.34
C VAL A 26 8.83 2.29 -5.78
N GLY A 27 8.22 2.39 -4.60
CA GLY A 27 7.99 3.61 -3.83
C GLY A 27 7.42 3.26 -2.46
N GLU A 28 7.33 4.23 -1.54
CA GLU A 28 6.88 3.97 -0.17
C GLU A 28 5.48 3.33 -0.15
N GLY A 29 5.44 2.03 0.18
CA GLY A 29 4.19 1.26 0.20
C GLY A 29 3.61 0.92 -1.18
N VAL A 30 4.39 1.13 -2.26
CA VAL A 30 4.03 0.78 -3.64
C VAL A 30 4.88 -0.39 -4.09
N PHE A 31 4.21 -1.50 -4.41
CA PHE A 31 4.86 -2.73 -4.83
C PHE A 31 4.37 -3.13 -6.21
N GLU A 32 5.30 -3.61 -7.03
CA GLU A 32 5.02 -4.13 -8.38
C GLU A 32 5.55 -5.56 -8.50
N PHE A 33 4.89 -6.36 -9.34
CA PHE A 33 5.31 -7.74 -9.56
C PHE A 33 5.13 -8.13 -11.02
N ASN A 34 6.25 -8.18 -11.73
CA ASN A 34 6.29 -8.61 -13.13
C ASN A 34 6.24 -10.13 -13.20
N ILE A 35 5.16 -10.65 -13.79
CA ILE A 35 4.93 -12.07 -14.01
C ILE A 35 5.07 -12.43 -15.48
N SER A 36 5.25 -13.71 -15.80
CA SER A 36 5.31 -14.17 -17.19
C SER A 36 3.95 -14.05 -17.88
N GLY A 37 3.94 -13.97 -19.21
CA GLY A 37 2.69 -13.97 -19.99
C GLY A 37 1.83 -15.22 -19.72
N ALA A 38 2.46 -16.39 -19.57
CA ALA A 38 1.75 -17.62 -19.20
C ALA A 38 1.09 -17.54 -17.81
N ALA A 39 1.71 -16.84 -16.86
CA ALA A 39 1.10 -16.58 -15.56
C ALA A 39 -0.04 -15.55 -15.68
N ALA A 40 0.09 -14.52 -16.53
CA ALA A 40 -0.95 -13.52 -16.76
C ALA A 40 -2.25 -14.11 -17.36
N GLU A 41 -2.16 -15.24 -18.07
CA GLU A 41 -3.32 -15.97 -18.61
C GLU A 41 -3.97 -16.94 -17.60
N SER A 42 -3.40 -17.12 -16.41
CA SER A 42 -3.90 -18.02 -15.37
C SER A 42 -4.53 -17.26 -14.22
N ILE A 43 -5.79 -17.56 -13.91
CA ILE A 43 -6.52 -16.95 -12.78
C ILE A 43 -5.78 -17.18 -11.48
N ASP A 44 -5.35 -18.42 -11.21
CA ASP A 44 -4.69 -18.78 -9.95
C ASP A 44 -3.33 -18.08 -9.81
N ALA A 45 -2.58 -17.98 -10.90
CA ALA A 45 -1.28 -17.32 -10.89
C ALA A 45 -1.43 -15.80 -10.71
N CYS A 46 -2.39 -15.18 -11.38
CA CYS A 46 -2.75 -13.77 -11.18
C CYS A 46 -3.19 -13.50 -9.74
N GLU A 47 -4.06 -14.34 -9.16
CA GLU A 47 -4.49 -14.19 -7.77
C GLU A 47 -3.31 -14.27 -6.80
N GLN A 48 -2.42 -15.26 -6.96
CA GLN A 48 -1.24 -15.41 -6.12
C GLN A 48 -0.27 -14.23 -6.27
N ALA A 49 -0.05 -13.74 -7.49
CA ALA A 49 0.78 -12.58 -7.74
C ALA A 49 0.22 -11.32 -7.07
N LEU A 50 -1.09 -11.09 -7.19
CA LEU A 50 -1.79 -9.98 -6.55
C LEU A 50 -1.71 -10.08 -5.02
N LEU A 51 -1.97 -11.24 -4.43
CA LEU A 51 -1.87 -11.44 -2.98
C LEU A 51 -0.44 -11.21 -2.47
N SER A 52 0.55 -11.75 -3.18
CA SER A 52 1.96 -11.60 -2.83
C SER A 52 2.41 -10.15 -2.87
N THR A 53 1.93 -9.38 -3.85
CA THR A 53 2.23 -7.95 -4.01
C THR A 53 1.48 -7.09 -2.99
N ASN A 54 0.21 -7.41 -2.74
CA ASN A 54 -0.67 -6.59 -1.92
C ASN A 54 -0.38 -6.72 -0.43
N TYR A 55 0.06 -7.88 0.05
CA TYR A 55 0.38 -8.07 1.47
C TYR A 55 1.44 -7.09 2.01
N PRO A 56 2.65 -6.97 1.42
CA PRO A 56 3.65 -6.01 1.88
C PRO A 56 3.20 -4.55 1.69
N ALA A 57 2.52 -4.23 0.58
CA ALA A 57 1.98 -2.90 0.32
C ALA A 57 0.99 -2.44 1.41
N LEU A 58 0.01 -3.31 1.74
CA LEU A 58 -0.95 -3.05 2.81
C LEU A 58 -0.26 -2.86 4.15
N ARG A 59 0.70 -3.73 4.48
CA ARG A 59 1.39 -3.66 5.77
C ARG A 59 2.17 -2.37 5.94
N SER A 60 2.85 -1.91 4.89
CA SER A 60 3.59 -0.66 4.85
C SER A 60 2.65 0.54 4.96
N ALA A 61 1.63 0.63 4.11
CA ALA A 61 0.68 1.74 4.08
C ALA A 61 -0.07 1.90 5.42
N LEU A 62 -0.50 0.79 6.03
CA LEU A 62 -1.17 0.81 7.33
C LEU A 62 -0.23 1.25 8.46
N ALA A 63 1.03 0.80 8.46
CA ALA A 63 2.01 1.23 9.45
C ALA A 63 2.24 2.75 9.39
N HIS A 64 2.47 3.27 8.18
CA HIS A 64 2.67 4.71 7.96
C HIS A 64 1.43 5.54 8.36
N HIS A 65 0.23 5.07 8.01
CA HIS A 65 -1.02 5.74 8.40
C HIS A 65 -1.20 5.80 9.93
N LEU A 66 -1.00 4.68 10.63
CA LEU A 66 -1.14 4.60 12.08
C LEU A 66 -0.07 5.41 12.80
N GLU A 67 1.16 5.44 12.30
CA GLU A 67 2.23 6.30 12.83
C GLU A 67 1.85 7.79 12.70
N THR A 68 1.30 8.19 11.55
CA THR A 68 0.82 9.55 11.32
C THR A 68 -0.31 9.94 12.28
N ILE A 69 -1.27 9.03 12.51
CA ILE A 69 -2.34 9.23 13.51
C ILE A 69 -1.73 9.41 14.91
N SER A 70 -0.79 8.54 15.28
CA SER A 70 -0.12 8.59 16.58
C SER A 70 0.57 9.94 16.79
N LYS A 71 1.39 10.38 15.83
CA LYS A 71 2.07 11.70 15.84
C LYS A 71 1.09 12.89 15.91
N LYS A 72 -0.08 12.78 15.30
CA LYS A 72 -1.12 13.82 15.36
C LYS A 72 -1.77 13.90 16.74
N SER A 73 -1.91 12.78 17.43
CA SER A 73 -2.47 12.70 18.78
C SER A 73 -1.52 13.15 19.88
N SER A 74 -0.20 13.05 19.65
CA SER A 74 0.84 13.43 20.63
C SER A 74 1.25 14.90 20.59
N LYS A 75 0.81 15.67 19.59
CA LYS A 75 0.99 17.13 19.62
C LYS A 75 0.18 17.72 20.78
N PRO A 76 0.80 18.38 21.77
CA PRO A 76 0.06 19.00 22.85
C PRO A 76 -0.90 20.01 22.24
N ARG A 77 -2.20 19.87 22.55
CA ARG A 77 -3.16 20.95 22.35
C ARG A 77 -2.57 22.16 23.07
N HIS A 78 -2.09 23.14 22.31
CA HIS A 78 -1.67 24.42 22.86
C HIS A 78 -2.85 24.90 23.70
N LYS A 79 -2.72 24.85 25.03
CA LYS A 79 -3.65 25.55 25.92
C LYS A 79 -3.54 26.99 25.45
N ARG A 80 -4.61 27.50 24.83
CA ARG A 80 -4.81 28.94 24.71
C ARG A 80 -4.85 29.43 26.15
N GLY A 81 -3.76 30.05 26.58
CA GLY A 81 -3.63 30.61 27.90
C GLY A 81 -4.73 31.65 28.11
N PHE A 82 -5.34 31.59 29.28
CA PHE A 82 -6.05 32.71 29.89
C PHE A 82 -5.06 33.85 30.17
N GLY A 83 -5.53 35.09 30.03
CA GLY A 83 -4.89 36.33 30.48
C GLY A 83 -5.28 37.47 29.52
N SER A 84 -5.92 38.57 29.94
CA SER A 84 -6.30 39.10 31.26
C SER A 84 -7.55 39.96 31.09
#